data_AF-A0A445AWD8-F1
#
_entry.id   AF-A0A445AWD8-F1
#
_cell.length_a   1.000
_cell.length_b   1.000
_cell.length_c   1.000
_cell.angle_alpha   90.00
_cell.angle_beta   90.00
_cell.angle_gamma   90.00
#
_symmetry.space_group_name_H-M   'P 1'
#
loop_
_entity.id
_entity.type
_entity.pdbx_description
1 polymer ?
#
loop_
_entity_poly.entity_id
_entity_poly.type
_entity_poly.pdbx_seq_one_letter_code
_entity_poly.pdbx_strand_id
1 'polypeptide(L)'
;MKQQYYLSSLNIFLCTIIVVVASMSHSDDDKPKVIVQACSNTPNPDQCFHYIKADPRSNTVKDVQDVGILMARILQLKAKLARDKIYRMMSAAERPDLKVHKLKACLGSYNNILNVDVEVAIDAFKDGNPRMAEVGADTASHGVSDCEESFNGESPITNFNTLI
;
A
#
# COMPACT_ATOMS: atom_id res chain seq x y z
N MET A 1 7.98 54.74 7.66
CA MET A 1 7.04 53.59 7.67
C MET A 1 7.32 52.56 6.59
N LYS A 2 7.60 52.91 5.32
CA LYS A 2 7.85 51.92 4.25
C LYS A 2 9.06 50.99 4.48
N GLN A 3 10.13 51.46 5.12
CA GLN A 3 11.37 50.70 5.32
C GLN A 3 11.25 49.54 6.34
N GLN A 4 10.36 49.67 7.33
CA GLN A 4 10.05 48.60 8.29
C GLN A 4 9.35 47.41 7.60
N TYR A 5 8.48 47.69 6.62
CA TYR A 5 7.78 46.66 5.86
C TYR A 5 8.75 45.80 5.05
N TYR A 6 9.75 46.39 4.39
CA TYR A 6 10.73 45.64 3.58
C TYR A 6 11.56 44.65 4.41
N LEU A 7 11.95 45.02 5.64
CA LEU A 7 12.69 44.12 6.55
C LEU A 7 11.81 42.96 7.04
N SER A 8 10.54 43.21 7.35
CA SER A 8 9.58 42.14 7.70
C SER A 8 9.27 41.23 6.51
N SER A 9 9.13 41.78 5.30
CA SER A 9 8.92 41.00 4.07
C SER A 9 10.12 40.13 3.71
N LEU A 10 11.34 40.63 3.89
CA LEU A 10 12.58 39.88 3.62
C LEU A 10 12.74 38.69 4.59
N ASN A 11 12.40 38.89 5.87
CA ASN A 11 12.43 37.81 6.88
C ASN A 11 11.37 36.73 6.60
N ILE A 12 10.18 37.10 6.12
CA ILE A 12 9.15 36.13 5.72
C ILE A 12 9.62 35.32 4.50
N PHE A 13 10.20 35.98 3.49
CA PHE A 13 10.74 35.30 2.31
C PHE A 13 11.91 34.37 2.66
N LEU A 14 12.83 34.78 3.54
CA LEU A 14 13.93 33.94 4.03
C LEU A 14 13.42 32.72 4.80
N CYS A 15 12.42 32.87 5.67
CA CYS A 15 11.79 31.75 6.37
C CYS A 15 11.12 30.76 5.39
N THR A 16 10.43 31.25 4.36
CA THR A 16 9.82 30.36 3.36
C THR A 16 10.85 29.61 2.53
N ILE A 17 11.99 30.23 2.19
CA ILE A 17 13.06 29.55 1.46
C ILE A 17 13.66 28.45 2.35
N ILE A 18 13.99 28.73 3.62
CA ILE A 18 14.54 27.74 4.57
C ILE A 18 13.61 26.51 4.70
N VAL A 19 12.29 26.71 4.79
CA VAL A 19 11.32 25.60 4.88
C VAL A 19 11.29 24.77 3.58
N VAL A 20 11.41 25.43 2.41
CA VAL A 20 11.42 24.74 1.11
C VAL A 20 12.73 23.99 0.86
N VAL A 21 13.90 24.54 1.22
CA VAL A 21 15.18 23.79 1.09
C VAL A 21 15.25 22.63 2.10
N ALA A 22 14.70 22.80 3.31
CA ALA A 22 14.61 21.71 4.29
C ALA A 22 13.69 20.56 3.83
N SER A 23 12.77 20.80 2.90
CA SER A 23 11.89 19.77 2.35
C SER A 23 12.42 19.10 1.07
N MET A 24 13.53 19.59 0.49
CA MET A 24 14.11 19.04 -0.75
C MET A 24 15.38 18.19 -0.56
N SER A 25 15.80 17.92 0.67
CA SER A 25 16.90 16.97 0.94
C SER A 25 16.36 15.71 1.63
N HIS A 26 15.66 14.86 0.87
CA HIS A 26 15.49 13.46 1.23
C HIS A 26 16.75 12.70 0.80
N SER A 27 17.82 12.79 1.59
CA SER A 27 18.94 11.88 1.48
C SER A 27 18.45 10.46 1.80
N ASP A 28 18.84 9.48 0.99
CA ASP A 28 18.59 8.05 1.23
C ASP A 28 19.12 7.55 2.59
N ASP A 29 19.95 8.34 3.28
CA ASP A 29 20.50 8.09 4.62
C ASP A 29 19.47 8.04 5.76
N ASP A 30 18.25 8.58 5.57
CA ASP A 30 17.20 8.57 6.61
C ASP A 30 16.28 7.33 6.55
N LYS A 31 16.59 6.38 5.65
CA LYS A 31 15.82 5.13 5.52
C LYS A 31 16.29 4.12 6.58
N PRO A 32 15.40 3.57 7.43
CA PRO A 32 15.80 2.53 8.37
C PRO A 32 16.41 1.33 7.62
N LYS A 33 17.64 0.96 7.97
CA LYS A 33 18.43 -0.07 7.27
C LYS A 33 17.67 -1.38 7.05
N VAL A 34 16.87 -1.78 8.03
CA VAL A 34 16.03 -3.00 7.96
C VAL A 34 14.94 -2.91 6.89
N ILE A 35 14.30 -1.74 6.73
CA ILE A 35 13.27 -1.52 5.69
C ILE A 35 13.92 -1.52 4.31
N VAL A 36 15.08 -0.86 4.17
CA VAL A 36 15.84 -0.89 2.92
C VAL A 36 16.20 -2.32 2.54
N GLN A 37 16.76 -3.08 3.49
CA GLN A 37 17.12 -4.48 3.28
C GLN A 37 15.92 -5.33 2.83
N ALA A 38 14.76 -5.16 3.47
CA ALA A 38 13.56 -5.90 3.11
C ALA A 38 13.01 -5.52 1.72
N CYS A 39 12.95 -4.21 1.41
CA CYS A 39 12.37 -3.73 0.16
C CYS A 39 13.26 -3.95 -1.07
N SER A 40 14.59 -3.99 -0.91
CA SER A 40 15.52 -4.18 -2.04
C SER A 40 15.34 -5.49 -2.80
N ASN A 41 14.74 -6.51 -2.17
CA ASN A 41 14.48 -7.81 -2.79
C ASN A 41 13.05 -7.93 -3.35
N THR A 42 12.30 -6.83 -3.43
CA THR A 42 10.94 -6.84 -3.97
C THR A 42 10.91 -6.42 -5.44
N PRO A 43 9.89 -6.82 -6.23
CA PRO A 43 9.75 -6.37 -7.62
C PRO A 43 9.60 -4.84 -7.76
N ASN A 44 9.12 -4.15 -6.72
CA ASN A 44 9.00 -2.70 -6.69
C ASN A 44 9.55 -2.09 -5.38
N PRO A 45 10.88 -1.91 -5.28
CA PRO A 45 11.53 -1.45 -4.05
C PRO A 45 11.04 -0.07 -3.56
N ASP A 46 10.84 0.87 -4.48
CA ASP A 46 10.43 2.24 -4.13
C ASP A 46 9.00 2.27 -3.59
N GLN A 47 8.10 1.50 -4.19
CA GLN A 47 6.72 1.38 -3.73
C GLN A 47 6.66 0.67 -2.37
N CYS A 48 7.44 -0.40 -2.18
CA CYS A 48 7.58 -1.07 -0.89
C CYS A 48 8.00 -0.06 0.20
N PHE A 49 9.05 0.71 -0.07
CA PHE A 49 9.56 1.70 0.87
C PHE A 49 8.50 2.79 1.16
N HIS A 50 7.85 3.30 0.13
CA HIS A 50 6.83 4.33 0.25
C HIS A 50 5.65 3.87 1.11
N TYR A 51 5.16 2.65 0.90
CA TYR A 51 4.07 2.08 1.67
C TYR A 51 4.42 1.92 3.14
N ILE A 52 5.60 1.37 3.45
CA ILE A 52 6.02 1.18 4.83
C ILE A 52 6.22 2.54 5.51
N LYS A 53 6.93 3.48 4.88
CA LYS A 53 7.19 4.80 5.48
C LYS A 53 5.92 5.60 5.75
N ALA A 54 4.90 5.44 4.91
CA ALA A 54 3.61 6.09 5.11
C ALA A 54 2.83 5.54 6.32
N ASP A 55 3.18 4.35 6.83
CA ASP A 55 2.56 3.75 7.99
C ASP A 55 3.29 4.17 9.29
N PRO A 56 2.61 4.83 10.25
CA PRO A 56 3.23 5.24 11.52
C PRO A 56 3.85 4.08 12.33
N ARG A 57 3.39 2.85 12.11
CA ARG A 57 3.92 1.63 12.76
C ARG A 57 5.31 1.26 12.26
N SER A 58 5.78 1.83 11.15
CA SER A 58 7.16 1.65 10.66
C SER A 58 8.21 2.05 11.71
N ASN A 59 7.89 2.97 12.62
CA ASN A 59 8.80 3.35 13.72
C ASN A 59 9.01 2.23 14.77
N THR A 60 8.23 1.15 14.71
CA THR A 60 8.28 0.05 15.69
C THR A 60 8.93 -1.22 15.15
N VAL A 61 9.26 -1.27 13.86
CA VAL A 61 9.85 -2.48 13.23
C VAL A 61 11.30 -2.65 13.65
N LYS A 62 11.69 -3.87 14.02
CA LYS A 62 13.04 -4.17 14.53
C LYS A 62 13.85 -5.06 13.58
N ASP A 63 13.18 -5.92 12.83
CA ASP A 63 13.78 -6.89 11.93
C ASP A 63 12.94 -7.07 10.65
N VAL A 64 13.41 -7.94 9.75
CA VAL A 64 12.75 -8.21 8.46
C VAL A 64 11.38 -8.89 8.65
N GLN A 65 11.18 -9.63 9.73
CA GLN A 65 9.89 -10.28 10.02
C GLN A 65 8.85 -9.23 10.41
N ASP A 66 9.21 -8.27 11.26
CA ASP A 66 8.37 -7.12 11.59
C ASP A 66 7.99 -6.31 10.34
N VAL A 67 8.93 -6.12 9.41
CA VAL A 67 8.67 -5.47 8.13
C VAL A 67 7.68 -6.28 7.28
N GLY A 68 7.85 -7.60 7.21
CA GLY A 68 6.92 -8.50 6.51
C GLY A 68 5.50 -8.45 7.07
N ILE A 69 5.36 -8.50 8.41
CA ILE A 69 4.07 -8.36 9.10
C ILE A 69 3.44 -6.99 8.81
N LEU A 70 4.23 -5.92 8.83
CA LEU A 70 3.74 -4.58 8.52
C LEU A 70 3.25 -4.49 7.08
N MET A 71 4.00 -5.02 6.11
CA MET A 71 3.58 -5.05 4.71
C MET A 71 2.30 -5.87 4.51
N ALA A 72 2.19 -7.04 5.13
CA ALA A 72 0.98 -7.87 5.07
C ALA A 72 -0.25 -7.13 5.64
N ARG A 73 -0.07 -6.33 6.69
CA ARG A 73 -1.14 -5.46 7.24
C ARG A 73 -1.49 -4.30 6.30
N ILE A 74 -0.52 -3.72 5.61
CA ILE A 74 -0.78 -2.69 4.60
C ILE A 74 -1.57 -3.29 3.44
N LEU A 75 -1.19 -4.48 2.97
CA LEU A 75 -1.93 -5.25 1.98
C LEU A 75 -3.38 -5.49 2.45
N GLN A 76 -3.58 -5.89 3.71
CA GLN A 76 -4.92 -6.05 4.28
C GLN A 76 -5.78 -4.79 4.17
N LEU A 77 -5.20 -3.61 4.42
CA LEU A 77 -5.92 -2.33 4.33
C LEU A 77 -6.29 -2.02 2.88
N LYS A 78 -5.37 -2.20 1.94
CA LYS A 78 -5.61 -1.97 0.51
C LYS A 78 -6.65 -2.94 -0.05
N ALA A 79 -6.58 -4.21 0.32
CA ALA A 79 -7.57 -5.22 -0.05
C ALA A 79 -8.96 -4.90 0.53
N LYS A 80 -9.05 -4.38 1.76
CA LYS A 80 -10.33 -3.89 2.33
C LYS A 80 -10.91 -2.75 1.51
N LEU A 81 -10.09 -1.77 1.11
CA LEU A 81 -10.55 -0.64 0.29
C LEU A 81 -11.07 -1.10 -1.08
N ALA A 82 -10.35 -2.01 -1.74
CA ALA A 82 -10.78 -2.60 -3.01
C ALA A 82 -12.12 -3.35 -2.85
N ARG A 83 -12.21 -4.20 -1.82
CA ARG A 83 -13.41 -4.97 -1.50
C ARG A 83 -14.63 -4.09 -1.22
N ASP A 84 -14.45 -3.01 -0.46
CA ASP A 84 -15.51 -2.06 -0.17
C ASP A 84 -15.94 -1.28 -1.43
N LYS A 85 -14.99 -0.99 -2.33
CA LYS A 85 -15.32 -0.39 -3.64
C LYS A 85 -16.17 -1.34 -4.49
N ILE A 86 -15.82 -2.63 -4.55
CA ILE A 86 -16.62 -3.65 -5.22
C ILE A 86 -18.03 -3.71 -4.65
N TYR A 87 -18.16 -3.78 -3.31
CA TYR A 87 -19.47 -3.78 -2.65
C TYR A 87 -20.33 -2.58 -3.05
N ARG A 88 -19.76 -1.37 -3.04
CA ARG A 88 -20.49 -0.15 -3.45
C ARG A 88 -20.95 -0.21 -4.91
N MET A 89 -20.10 -0.70 -5.81
CA MET A 89 -20.47 -0.86 -7.23
C MET A 89 -21.61 -1.85 -7.41
N MET A 90 -21.57 -2.98 -6.70
CA MET A 90 -22.63 -3.99 -6.76
C MET A 90 -23.95 -3.47 -6.19
N SER A 91 -23.92 -2.77 -5.05
CA SER A 91 -25.14 -2.21 -4.44
C SER A 91 -25.78 -1.09 -5.25
N ALA A 92 -25.01 -0.40 -6.10
CA ALA A 92 -25.52 0.64 -6.99
C ALA A 92 -26.05 0.10 -8.33
N ALA A 93 -25.88 -1.20 -8.61
CA ALA A 93 -26.34 -1.78 -9.86
C ALA A 93 -27.86 -1.99 -9.85
N GLU A 94 -28.56 -1.43 -10.85
CA GLU A 94 -30.02 -1.56 -10.96
C GLU A 94 -30.47 -2.98 -11.34
N ARG A 95 -29.62 -3.74 -12.05
CA ARG A 95 -29.89 -5.11 -12.49
C ARG A 95 -28.60 -5.94 -12.49
N PRO A 96 -28.67 -7.25 -12.17
CA PRO A 96 -27.54 -8.14 -12.34
C PRO A 96 -27.24 -8.32 -13.82
N ASP A 97 -26.05 -7.90 -14.24
CA ASP A 97 -25.50 -8.10 -15.57
C ASP A 97 -24.16 -8.83 -15.49
N LEU A 98 -23.52 -9.08 -16.65
CA LEU A 98 -22.22 -9.74 -16.70
C LEU A 98 -21.17 -9.01 -15.86
N LYS A 99 -21.22 -7.68 -15.78
CA LYS A 99 -20.31 -6.87 -14.97
C LYS A 99 -20.52 -7.15 -13.49
N VAL A 100 -21.77 -7.16 -13.00
CA VAL A 100 -22.09 -7.52 -11.61
C VAL A 100 -21.66 -8.94 -11.26
N HIS A 101 -21.80 -9.89 -12.19
CA HIS A 101 -21.31 -11.26 -11.98
C HIS A 101 -19.79 -11.31 -11.82
N LYS A 102 -19.03 -10.61 -12.67
CA LYS A 102 -17.57 -10.52 -12.55
C LYS A 102 -17.14 -9.82 -11.25
N LEU A 103 -17.82 -8.74 -10.87
CA LEU A 103 -17.59 -8.06 -9.59
C LEU A 103 -17.85 -8.98 -8.39
N LYS A 104 -18.86 -9.86 -8.45
CA LYS A 104 -19.12 -10.85 -7.41
C LYS A 104 -17.98 -11.88 -7.30
N ALA A 105 -17.39 -12.29 -8.42
CA ALA A 105 -16.22 -13.17 -8.41
C ALA A 105 -15.01 -12.47 -7.76
N CYS A 106 -14.70 -11.24 -8.19
CA CYS A 106 -13.67 -10.42 -7.55
C CYS A 106 -13.89 -10.26 -6.04
N LEU A 107 -15.13 -10.03 -5.61
CA LEU A 107 -15.46 -9.94 -4.19
C LEU A 107 -15.10 -11.23 -3.44
N GLY A 108 -15.31 -12.39 -4.06
CA GLY A 108 -14.87 -13.68 -3.54
C GLY A 108 -13.37 -13.74 -3.33
N SER A 109 -12.58 -13.40 -4.36
CA SER A 109 -11.11 -13.34 -4.29
C SER A 109 -10.63 -12.40 -3.19
N TYR A 110 -11.18 -11.19 -3.11
CA TYR A 110 -10.83 -10.22 -2.07
C TYR A 110 -11.20 -10.69 -0.66
N ASN A 111 -12.27 -11.45 -0.49
CA ASN A 111 -12.60 -12.04 0.80
C ASN A 111 -11.62 -13.15 1.19
N ASN A 112 -11.15 -13.97 0.23
CA ASN A 112 -10.11 -14.96 0.49
C ASN A 112 -8.78 -14.31 0.86
N ILE A 113 -8.37 -13.28 0.12
CA ILE A 113 -7.17 -12.47 0.42
C ILE A 113 -7.20 -11.99 1.87
N LEU A 114 -8.34 -11.45 2.30
CA LEU A 114 -8.48 -10.83 3.61
C LEU A 114 -8.57 -11.82 4.77
N ASN A 115 -9.23 -12.96 4.56
CA ASN A 115 -9.57 -13.90 5.63
C ASN A 115 -8.64 -15.12 5.69
N VAL A 116 -7.84 -15.34 4.63
CA VAL A 116 -6.95 -16.50 4.49
C VAL A 116 -5.55 -16.03 4.17
N ASP A 117 -5.32 -15.48 2.99
CA ASP A 117 -3.96 -15.33 2.43
C ASP A 117 -3.09 -14.38 3.25
N VAL A 118 -3.65 -13.22 3.64
CA VAL A 118 -2.96 -12.25 4.48
C VAL A 118 -2.73 -12.78 5.90
N GLU A 119 -3.70 -13.49 6.48
CA GLU A 119 -3.57 -14.03 7.83
C GLU A 119 -2.51 -15.15 7.86
N VAL A 120 -2.50 -16.02 6.85
CA VAL A 120 -1.44 -17.01 6.62
C VAL A 120 -0.07 -16.33 6.56
N ALA A 121 0.05 -15.24 5.81
CA ALA A 121 1.33 -14.53 5.71
C ALA A 121 1.76 -13.92 7.04
N ILE A 122 0.84 -13.29 7.78
CA ILE A 122 1.11 -12.70 9.09
C ILE A 122 1.57 -13.77 10.08
N ASP A 123 0.85 -14.87 10.18
CA ASP A 123 1.18 -15.95 11.14
C ASP A 123 2.48 -16.64 10.76
N ALA A 124 2.71 -16.88 9.47
CA ALA A 124 3.97 -17.41 8.98
C ALA A 124 5.17 -16.51 9.32
N PHE A 125 5.04 -15.18 9.23
CA PHE A 125 6.10 -14.28 9.68
C PHE A 125 6.33 -14.34 11.20
N LYS A 126 5.27 -14.41 12.01
CA LYS A 126 5.39 -14.57 13.48
C LYS A 126 6.10 -15.87 13.86
N ASP A 127 5.85 -16.93 13.10
CA ASP A 127 6.43 -18.26 13.33
C ASP A 127 7.82 -18.42 12.70
N GLY A 128 8.33 -17.40 12.01
CA GLY A 128 9.63 -17.45 11.34
C GLY A 128 9.66 -18.40 10.13
N ASN A 129 8.52 -18.59 9.46
CA ASN A 129 8.35 -19.45 8.28
C ASN A 129 8.17 -18.62 6.99
N PRO A 130 9.25 -18.05 6.41
CA PRO A 130 9.16 -17.15 5.26
C PRO A 130 8.58 -17.81 4.00
N ARG A 131 8.76 -19.13 3.83
CA ARG A 131 8.20 -19.86 2.68
C ARG A 131 6.67 -19.90 2.74
N MET A 132 6.09 -20.09 3.92
CA MET A 132 4.64 -20.06 4.06
C MET A 132 4.11 -18.62 3.91
N ALA A 133 4.89 -17.62 4.33
CA ALA A 133 4.51 -16.23 4.11
C ALA A 133 4.47 -15.87 2.62
N GLU A 134 5.43 -16.37 1.85
CA GLU A 134 5.46 -16.25 0.39
C GLU A 134 4.25 -16.93 -0.26
N VAL A 135 3.86 -18.14 0.19
CA VAL A 135 2.65 -18.82 -0.31
C VAL A 135 1.39 -17.98 -0.11
N GLY A 136 1.24 -17.36 1.07
CA GLY A 136 0.13 -16.44 1.33
C GLY A 136 0.15 -15.23 0.40
N ALA A 137 1.30 -14.56 0.25
CA ALA A 137 1.43 -13.40 -0.63
C ALA A 137 1.18 -13.74 -2.11
N ASP A 138 1.69 -14.86 -2.59
CA ASP A 138 1.53 -15.32 -3.97
C ASP A 138 0.09 -15.71 -4.29
N THR A 139 -0.59 -16.39 -3.35
CA THR A 139 -2.02 -16.72 -3.49
C THR A 139 -2.86 -15.44 -3.55
N ALA A 140 -2.52 -14.44 -2.73
CA ALA A 140 -3.20 -13.16 -2.77
C ALA A 140 -3.01 -12.43 -4.11
N SER A 141 -1.79 -12.45 -4.64
CA SER A 141 -1.45 -11.88 -5.95
C SER A 141 -2.24 -12.53 -7.09
N HIS A 142 -2.34 -13.86 -7.08
CA HIS A 142 -3.18 -14.59 -8.05
C HIS A 142 -4.66 -14.21 -7.93
N GLY A 143 -5.19 -14.09 -6.72
CA GLY A 143 -6.58 -13.67 -6.51
C GLY A 143 -6.90 -12.28 -7.07
N VAL A 144 -5.95 -11.34 -7.03
CA VAL A 144 -6.06 -10.02 -7.66
C VAL A 144 -5.95 -10.12 -9.18
N SER A 145 -5.00 -10.91 -9.68
CA SER A 145 -4.78 -11.12 -11.11
C SER A 145 -6.02 -11.74 -11.77
N ASP A 146 -6.61 -12.77 -11.18
CA ASP A 146 -7.85 -13.41 -11.65
C ASP A 146 -9.00 -12.39 -11.76
N CYS A 147 -9.10 -11.47 -10.79
CA CYS A 147 -10.09 -10.41 -10.84
C CYS A 147 -9.85 -9.49 -12.05
N GLU A 148 -8.63 -9.02 -12.25
CA GLU A 148 -8.27 -8.12 -13.35
C GLU A 148 -8.46 -8.79 -14.73
N GLU A 149 -8.02 -10.03 -14.86
CA GLU A 149 -8.14 -10.85 -16.07
C GLU A 149 -9.61 -11.13 -16.42
N SER A 150 -10.49 -11.29 -15.44
CA SER A 150 -11.92 -11.45 -15.70
C SER A 150 -12.53 -10.25 -16.45
N PHE A 151 -11.87 -9.09 -16.39
CA PHE A 151 -12.21 -7.87 -17.12
C PHE A 151 -11.27 -7.56 -18.28
N ASN A 152 -10.44 -8.52 -18.71
CA ASN A 152 -9.43 -8.35 -19.77
C ASN A 152 -8.44 -7.20 -19.48
N GLY A 153 -8.09 -6.95 -18.21
CA GLY A 153 -7.17 -5.86 -17.87
C GLY A 153 -7.82 -4.49 -17.67
N GLU A 154 -9.15 -4.40 -17.75
CA GLU A 154 -9.91 -3.15 -17.61
C GLU A 154 -10.95 -3.24 -16.49
N SER A 155 -10.56 -3.81 -15.34
CA SER A 155 -11.50 -3.92 -14.24
C SER A 155 -11.92 -2.55 -13.72
N PRO A 156 -13.16 -2.38 -13.24
CA PRO A 156 -13.59 -1.12 -12.61
C PRO A 156 -12.76 -0.74 -11.36
N ILE A 157 -11.86 -1.62 -10.91
CA ILE A 157 -11.02 -1.46 -9.75
C ILE A 157 -9.52 -1.62 -10.06
N THR A 158 -9.08 -1.51 -11.33
CA THR A 158 -7.67 -1.69 -11.73
C THR A 158 -6.71 -0.88 -10.85
N ASN A 159 -7.06 0.38 -10.55
CA ASN A 159 -6.24 1.24 -9.68
C ASN A 159 -6.08 0.72 -8.24
N PHE A 160 -6.94 -0.19 -7.78
CA PHE A 160 -6.80 -0.87 -6.50
C PHE A 160 -6.01 -2.18 -6.64
N ASN A 161 -6.19 -2.87 -7.77
CA ASN A 161 -5.47 -4.11 -8.10
C ASN A 161 -3.97 -3.83 -8.24
N THR A 162 -3.56 -2.70 -8.84
CA THR A 162 -2.14 -2.31 -8.98
C THR A 162 -1.48 -1.85 -7.67
N LEU A 163 -2.21 -1.82 -6.56
CA LEU A 163 -1.67 -1.43 -5.25
C LEU A 163 -1.31 -2.63 -4.37
N ILE A 164 -1.68 -3.83 -4.81
CA ILE A 164 -1.48 -5.12 -4.16
C ILE A 164 -0.45 -5.89 -4.97
#